data_AF-A0A936CMA6-F1
#
_entry.id   AF-A0A936CMA6-F1
#
_cell.length_a   1.000
_cell.length_b   1.000
_cell.length_c   1.000
_cell.angle_alpha   90.00
_cell.angle_beta   90.00
_cell.angle_gamma   90.00
#
_symmetry.space_group_name_H-M   'P 1'
#
loop_
_entity.id
_entity.type
_entity.pdbx_description
1 polymer ?
#
loop_
_entity_poly.entity_id
_entity_poly.type
_entity_poly.pdbx_seq_one_letter_code
_entity_poly.pdbx_strand_id
1 'polypeptide(L)'
;MSPLDSIKYHRKQLQIGSIAVDPHSGEVKSWVGGTNFKYFKYDHVNSRRQVGSTFKPFVYSTAIAIQGIHPCNEFQDVQYTIPADDPNFHLPEAWSPGNAKRALAVLHTIFIGH
;
A
#
# COMPACT_ATOMS: atom_id res chain seq x y z
N MET A 1 14.52 36.11 -1.99
CA MET A 1 14.29 34.68 -2.27
C MET A 1 13.99 34.53 -3.74
N SER A 2 14.63 33.60 -4.45
CA SER A 2 14.26 33.34 -5.84
C SER A 2 12.97 32.51 -5.90
N PRO A 3 12.17 32.58 -6.98
CA PRO A 3 11.01 31.72 -7.17
C PRO A 3 11.32 30.22 -7.02
N LEU A 4 12.54 29.80 -7.40
CA LEU A 4 13.01 28.42 -7.25
C LEU A 4 13.22 28.01 -5.79
N ASP A 5 13.72 28.92 -4.95
CA ASP A 5 13.90 28.66 -3.51
C ASP A 5 12.55 28.47 -2.83
N SER A 6 11.55 29.27 -3.23
CA SER A 6 10.18 29.13 -2.74
C SER A 6 9.59 27.76 -3.13
N ILE A 7 9.73 27.32 -4.37
CA ILE A 7 9.22 26.00 -4.81
C ILE A 7 9.91 24.86 -4.06
N LYS A 8 11.25 24.92 -3.91
CA LYS A 8 12.01 23.92 -3.16
C LYS A 8 11.58 23.85 -1.70
N TYR A 9 11.31 24.99 -1.07
CA TYR A 9 10.83 25.05 0.31
C TYR A 9 9.45 24.40 0.47
N HIS A 10 8.49 24.74 -0.40
CA HIS A 10 7.14 24.16 -0.35
C HIS A 10 7.14 22.65 -0.62
N ARG A 11 8.03 22.15 -1.49
CA ARG A 11 8.19 20.71 -1.75
C ARG A 11 8.79 19.91 -0.58
N LYS A 12 9.44 20.56 0.38
CA LYS A 12 9.98 19.89 1.59
C LYS A 12 8.92 19.68 2.66
N GLN A 13 7.75 20.29 2.54
CA GLN A 13 6.68 20.15 3.52
C GLN A 13 5.88 18.87 3.25
N LEU A 14 5.70 18.07 4.31
CA LEU A 14 4.88 16.86 4.23
C LEU A 14 3.41 17.24 4.00
N GLN A 15 2.79 16.56 3.04
CA GLN A 15 1.38 16.74 2.72
C GLN A 15 0.58 15.46 2.98
N ILE A 16 -0.59 15.62 3.60
CA ILE A 16 -1.49 14.54 3.99
C ILE A 16 -2.89 14.79 3.44
N GLY A 17 -3.59 13.71 3.10
CA GLY A 17 -5.04 13.69 2.91
C GLY A 17 -5.66 12.69 3.87
N SER A 18 -6.86 12.98 4.36
CA SER A 18 -7.62 12.10 5.26
C SER A 18 -9.10 12.15 4.90
N ILE A 19 -9.76 11.00 4.97
CA ILE A 19 -11.19 10.85 4.71
C ILE A 19 -11.78 9.81 5.67
N ALA A 20 -12.99 10.05 6.15
CA ALA A 20 -13.79 9.05 6.86
C ALA A 20 -15.13 8.87 6.16
N VAL A 21 -15.55 7.62 5.98
CA VAL A 21 -16.76 7.25 5.25
C VAL A 21 -17.52 6.19 6.04
N ASP A 22 -18.84 6.24 6.04
CA ASP A 22 -19.70 5.17 6.53
C ASP A 22 -19.62 3.96 5.58
N PRO A 23 -19.20 2.77 6.04
CA PRO A 23 -18.99 1.62 5.16
C PRO A 23 -20.29 1.00 4.62
N HIS A 24 -21.45 1.28 5.22
CA HIS A 24 -22.74 0.74 4.81
C HIS A 24 -23.48 1.68 3.86
N SER A 25 -23.48 2.99 4.16
CA SER A 25 -24.21 3.99 3.38
C SER A 25 -23.34 4.71 2.34
N GLY A 26 -22.01 4.69 2.51
CA GLY A 26 -21.07 5.47 1.69
C GLY A 26 -21.03 6.96 2.02
N GLU A 27 -21.69 7.39 3.10
CA GLU A 27 -21.74 8.80 3.49
C GLU A 27 -20.36 9.29 3.97
N VAL A 28 -19.89 10.41 3.42
CA VAL A 28 -18.64 11.06 3.84
C VAL A 28 -18.86 11.78 5.17
N LYS A 29 -18.17 11.30 6.21
CA LYS A 29 -18.20 11.88 7.57
C LYS A 29 -17.14 12.96 7.76
N SER A 30 -16.00 12.83 7.08
CA SER A 30 -14.96 13.87 7.08
C SER A 30 -14.13 13.84 5.80
N TRP A 31 -13.68 15.00 5.35
CA TRP A 31 -12.82 15.18 4.18
C TRP A 31 -11.77 16.25 4.45
N VAL A 32 -10.49 15.85 4.48
CA VAL A 32 -9.34 16.73 4.71
C VAL A 32 -8.36 16.56 3.56
N GLY A 33 -8.35 17.50 2.61
CA GLY A 33 -7.53 17.44 1.40
C GLY A 33 -6.07 17.87 1.54
N GLY A 34 -5.67 18.45 2.67
CA GLY A 34 -4.33 19.02 2.84
C GLY A 34 -4.15 19.69 4.20
N THR A 35 -2.90 20.00 4.56
CA THR A 35 -2.57 20.65 5.84
C THR A 35 -2.93 22.14 5.86
N ASN A 36 -2.89 22.82 4.71
CA ASN A 36 -3.20 24.25 4.63
C ASN A 36 -3.72 24.66 3.25
N PHE A 37 -5.03 24.81 3.13
CA PHE A 37 -5.70 25.17 1.87
C PHE A 37 -5.29 26.55 1.32
N LYS A 38 -4.87 27.49 2.17
CA LYS A 38 -4.47 28.84 1.74
C LYS A 38 -3.22 28.81 0.86
N TYR A 39 -2.29 27.91 1.17
CA TYR A 39 -1.01 27.78 0.47
C TYR A 39 -0.95 26.56 -0.46
N PHE A 40 -1.69 25.50 -0.14
CA PHE A 40 -1.75 24.24 -0.88
C PHE A 40 -3.19 23.94 -1.31
N LYS A 41 -3.51 24.25 -2.57
CA LYS A 41 -4.84 24.00 -3.14
C LYS A 41 -5.04 22.59 -3.70
N TYR A 42 -3.99 21.76 -3.66
CA TYR A 42 -4.04 20.41 -4.18
C TYR A 42 -4.70 19.47 -3.16
N ASP A 43 -5.70 18.73 -3.60
CA ASP A 43 -6.42 17.77 -2.76
C ASP A 43 -5.74 16.40 -2.78
N HIS A 44 -5.14 16.05 -1.65
CA HIS A 44 -4.43 14.80 -1.45
C HIS A 44 -5.35 13.58 -1.29
N VAL A 45 -6.63 13.75 -0.97
CA VAL A 45 -7.60 12.63 -0.97
C VAL A 45 -7.80 12.10 -2.39
N ASN A 46 -7.78 12.98 -3.39
CA ASN A 46 -7.91 12.63 -4.80
C ASN A 46 -6.57 12.27 -5.48
N SER A 47 -5.48 12.18 -4.72
CA SER A 47 -4.15 11.92 -5.29
C SER A 47 -3.92 10.43 -5.60
N ARG A 48 -3.31 10.13 -6.75
CA ARG A 48 -2.90 8.75 -7.10
C ARG A 48 -1.56 8.45 -6.44
N ARG A 49 -1.52 7.44 -5.56
CA ARG A 49 -0.31 7.00 -4.85
C ARG A 49 -0.25 5.47 -4.82
N GLN A 50 0.97 4.92 -4.74
CA GLN A 50 1.14 3.51 -4.45
C GLN A 50 0.68 3.23 -3.02
N VAL A 51 -0.25 2.30 -2.85
CA VAL A 51 -0.87 2.00 -1.55
C VAL A 51 -0.03 1.05 -0.68
N GLY A 52 0.87 0.29 -1.31
CA GLY A 52 1.77 -0.65 -0.64
C GLY A 52 1.01 -1.75 0.11
N SER A 53 1.48 -2.09 1.31
CA SER A 53 0.92 -3.18 2.14
C SER A 53 -0.56 -3.02 2.49
N THR A 54 -1.13 -1.82 2.37
CA THR A 54 -2.58 -1.61 2.58
C THR A 54 -3.45 -2.30 1.53
N PHE A 55 -2.86 -2.77 0.41
CA PHE A 55 -3.55 -3.59 -0.59
C PHE A 55 -3.77 -5.06 -0.17
N LYS A 56 -2.98 -5.57 0.79
CA LYS A 56 -2.96 -6.98 1.16
C LYS A 56 -4.34 -7.59 1.49
N PRO A 57 -5.29 -6.90 2.15
CA PRO A 57 -6.63 -7.46 2.39
C PRO A 57 -7.36 -7.91 1.11
N PHE A 58 -7.12 -7.27 -0.04
CA PHE A 58 -7.71 -7.69 -1.33
C PHE A 58 -7.09 -9.00 -1.86
N VAL A 59 -5.77 -9.15 -1.70
CA VAL A 59 -5.07 -10.38 -2.06
C VAL A 59 -5.56 -11.54 -1.18
N TYR A 60 -5.65 -11.34 0.14
CA TYR A 60 -6.10 -12.38 1.06
C TYR A 60 -7.60 -12.71 0.92
N SER A 61 -8.45 -11.71 0.72
CA SER A 61 -9.88 -11.97 0.44
C SER A 61 -10.08 -12.77 -0.85
N THR A 62 -9.26 -12.54 -1.88
CA THR A 62 -9.28 -13.36 -3.11
C THR A 62 -8.86 -14.80 -2.83
N ALA A 63 -7.78 -15.00 -2.07
CA ALA A 63 -7.32 -16.33 -1.66
C ALA A 63 -8.43 -17.11 -0.91
N ILE A 64 -9.14 -16.45 0.01
CA ILE A 64 -10.18 -17.11 0.81
C ILE A 64 -11.46 -17.31 0.00
N ALA A 65 -12.00 -16.25 -0.60
CA ALA A 65 -13.32 -16.26 -1.21
C ALA A 65 -13.36 -16.94 -2.59
N ILE A 66 -12.29 -16.80 -3.38
CA ILE A 66 -12.24 -17.30 -4.76
C ILE A 66 -11.44 -18.60 -4.84
N GLN A 67 -10.31 -18.69 -4.12
CA GLN A 67 -9.45 -19.88 -4.14
C GLN A 67 -9.76 -20.89 -3.02
N GLY A 68 -10.68 -20.56 -2.11
CA GLY A 68 -11.10 -21.47 -1.03
C GLY A 68 -10.01 -21.76 0.02
N ILE A 69 -8.98 -20.91 0.09
CA ILE A 69 -7.88 -21.09 1.03
C ILE A 69 -8.37 -20.79 2.44
N HIS A 70 -8.22 -21.75 3.35
CA HIS A 70 -8.68 -21.60 4.71
C HIS A 70 -7.80 -20.61 5.50
N PRO A 71 -8.36 -19.72 6.34
CA PRO A 71 -7.59 -18.75 7.12
C PRO A 71 -6.50 -19.35 8.02
N CYS A 72 -6.72 -20.58 8.49
CA CYS A 72 -5.80 -21.32 9.35
C CYS A 72 -4.69 -22.06 8.58
N ASN A 73 -4.68 -21.98 7.24
CA ASN A 73 -3.60 -22.57 6.47
C ASN A 73 -2.29 -21.80 6.74
N GLU A 74 -1.24 -22.55 7.02
CA GLU A 74 0.09 -22.00 7.24
C GLU A 74 0.88 -21.98 5.92
N PHE A 75 1.63 -20.90 5.72
CA PHE A 75 2.50 -20.72 4.56
C PHE A 75 3.93 -20.45 5.03
N GLN A 76 4.89 -20.93 4.25
CA GLN A 76 6.30 -20.66 4.51
C GLN A 76 6.61 -19.20 4.15
N ASP A 77 7.04 -18.42 5.14
CA ASP A 77 7.55 -17.06 4.93
C ASP A 77 9.03 -17.10 4.53
N VAL A 78 9.30 -17.64 3.35
CA VAL A 78 10.66 -17.75 2.79
C VAL A 78 10.83 -16.76 1.64
N GLN A 79 12.06 -16.29 1.44
CA GLN A 79 12.35 -15.46 0.26
C GLN A 79 12.12 -16.30 -1.00
N TYR A 80 11.16 -15.86 -1.80
CA TYR A 80 10.85 -16.45 -3.09
C TYR A 80 11.41 -15.58 -4.21
N THR A 81 11.98 -16.22 -5.23
CA THR A 81 12.53 -15.54 -6.42
C THR A 81 11.68 -15.90 -7.63
N ILE A 82 11.10 -14.88 -8.26
CA ILE A 82 10.46 -15.03 -9.57
C ILE A 82 11.55 -14.83 -10.62
N PRO A 83 11.82 -15.82 -11.51
CA PRO A 83 12.88 -15.71 -12.51
C PRO A 83 12.55 -14.65 -13.57
N ALA A 84 13.59 -14.20 -14.27
CA ALA A 84 13.41 -13.44 -15.49
C ALA A 84 12.64 -14.29 -16.52
N ASP A 85 11.81 -13.65 -17.34
CA ASP A 85 11.02 -14.27 -18.39
C ASP A 85 10.03 -15.36 -17.91
N ASP A 86 9.62 -15.33 -16.63
CA ASP A 86 8.56 -16.21 -16.13
C ASP A 86 7.29 -16.09 -17.01
N PRO A 87 6.67 -17.21 -17.43
CA PRO A 87 5.55 -17.20 -18.36
C PRO A 87 4.28 -16.54 -17.80
N ASN A 88 4.17 -16.35 -16.49
CA ASN A 88 3.04 -15.67 -15.86
C ASN A 88 3.31 -14.19 -15.57
N PHE A 89 4.58 -13.81 -15.34
CA PHE A 89 4.95 -12.46 -14.88
C PHE A 89 5.76 -11.63 -15.88
N HIS A 90 6.42 -12.26 -16.86
CA HIS A 90 7.20 -11.62 -17.93
C HIS A 90 8.18 -10.54 -17.41
N LEU A 91 8.91 -10.85 -16.35
CA LEU A 91 9.84 -9.91 -15.72
C LEU A 91 11.13 -9.79 -16.55
N PRO A 92 11.68 -8.58 -16.75
CA PRO A 92 12.93 -8.39 -17.48
C PRO A 92 14.17 -8.89 -16.70
N GLU A 93 14.07 -8.95 -15.37
CA GLU A 93 15.12 -9.43 -14.47
C GLU A 93 14.47 -10.24 -13.33
N ALA A 94 15.24 -11.14 -12.73
CA ALA A 94 14.76 -11.93 -11.60
C ALA A 94 14.41 -11.02 -10.40
N TRP A 95 13.26 -11.26 -9.77
CA TRP A 95 12.77 -10.48 -8.64
C TRP A 95 12.66 -11.33 -7.38
N SER A 96 13.44 -10.96 -6.36
CA SER A 96 13.53 -11.65 -5.06
C SER A 96 13.13 -10.71 -3.91
N PRO A 97 11.83 -10.41 -3.72
CA PRO A 97 11.39 -9.50 -2.65
C PRO A 97 11.82 -9.99 -1.27
N GLY A 98 12.26 -9.06 -0.43
CA GLY A 98 12.59 -9.33 0.97
C GLY A 98 11.55 -8.75 1.92
N ASN A 99 11.39 -9.40 3.08
CA ASN A 99 10.56 -8.86 4.16
C ASN A 99 11.16 -7.58 4.75
N ALA A 100 10.28 -6.66 5.19
CA ALA A 100 10.68 -5.37 5.75
C ALA A 100 11.60 -5.51 6.97
N LYS A 101 11.40 -6.57 7.76
CA LYS A 101 12.35 -7.04 8.77
C LYS A 101 13.07 -8.24 8.14
N ARG A 102 14.40 -8.21 8.07
CA ARG A 102 15.25 -9.31 7.56
C ARG A 102 15.29 -10.52 8.53
N ALA A 103 14.15 -10.93 9.07
CA ALA A 103 14.04 -12.10 9.93
C ALA A 103 13.88 -13.37 9.08
N LEU A 104 14.52 -14.45 9.52
CA LEU A 104 14.49 -15.77 8.91
C LEU A 104 13.09 -16.41 9.02
N ALA A 105 12.85 -17.38 8.13
CA ALA A 105 11.58 -18.04 7.88
C ALA A 105 10.77 -18.39 9.13
N VAL A 106 9.56 -17.83 9.22
CA VAL A 106 8.54 -18.18 10.23
C VAL A 106 7.31 -18.66 9.48
N LEU A 107 6.61 -19.67 9.99
CA LEU A 107 5.29 -20.02 9.45
C LEU A 107 4.32 -18.87 9.79
N HIS A 108 3.73 -18.27 8.76
CA HIS A 108 2.71 -17.24 8.94
C HIS A 108 1.37 -17.74 8.41
N THR A 109 0.32 -17.54 9.19
CA THR A 109 -1.07 -17.68 8.75
C THR A 109 -1.49 -16.46 7.92
N ILE A 110 -2.52 -16.63 7.09
CA ILE A 110 -3.02 -15.59 6.18
C ILE A 110 -3.50 -14.32 6.91
N PHE A 111 -3.90 -14.47 8.18
CA PHE A 111 -4.22 -13.35 9.06
C PHE A 111 -3.14 -13.20 10.13
N ILE A 112 -2.28 -12.21 9.95
CA ILE A 112 -1.49 -11.67 11.06
C ILE A 112 -2.49 -11.00 12.01
N GLY A 113 -2.81 -11.66 13.11
CA GLY A 113 -3.90 -11.28 13.98
C GLY A 113 -3.83 -11.83 15.41
N HIS A 114 -2.65 -12.13 15.96
CA HIS A 114 -2.17 -11.89 17.33
C HIS A 114 -0.86 -12.65 17.56
#